data_AF-A0A4C2E8G4-F1
#
_entry.id   AF-A0A4C2E8G4-F1
#
_cell.length_a   1.000
_cell.length_b   1.000
_cell.length_c   1.000
_cell.angle_alpha   90.00
_cell.angle_beta   90.00
_cell.angle_gamma   90.00
#
_symmetry.space_group_name_H-M   'P 1'
#
loop_
_entity.id
_entity.type
_entity.pdbx_description
1 polymer ?
#
loop_
_entity_poly.entity_id
_entity_poly.type
_entity_poly.pdbx_seq_one_letter_code
_entity_poly.pdbx_strand_id
1 'polypeptide(L)'
;MQWESLTIMSPEEMGDQRSLRSRIKQISQLSLDSRAKSILIQKLMMGRFNKAEQKLVPKSENTLVEAIASVEEGDWLPTFHSESVLGCPHYQRACKLQCYQCNKWVGCRFCHDEQQHEPAHTFIRNKTRWIMCMRCQNVQPPSRECGRCEEEFALYYCEKCKLYDNDEAKDIYHCDKCQLCRLGLGLGVDFFHCDGCHACLSIELQGNHKCIEGATMSNCPICGDYMFTSTRPVVYMSPCGHAIHQHCFEEHTRHSYKCPHCQVTVLNMDAQFRVLDVEIEEQPLPEPYCHWMCIVSCNDCKGRSKCSYHILGLKCGHCLSYNTAQLKLVKPELSADVGADVAAFEQFDHTMNHTLREDLLRDHLQTEDVSPLINMDSTMLTNIDQYMDAYFKEEGLEKGKESRNVNDFINTSALFDEETGKISLTERVKSSIDKWRRNGSQDSLD
;
A
#
# COMPACT_ATOMS: atom_id res chain seq x y z
N MET A 1 -22.76 53.25 -21.33
CA MET A 1 -21.30 53.34 -21.13
C MET A 1 -20.82 54.62 -20.42
N GLN A 2 -21.60 55.71 -20.29
CA GLN A 2 -21.09 56.94 -19.63
C GLN A 2 -21.03 56.91 -18.08
N TRP A 3 -21.72 55.97 -17.41
CA TRP A 3 -21.88 55.98 -15.94
C TRP A 3 -21.13 54.84 -15.22
N GLU A 4 -20.46 53.95 -15.96
CA GLU A 4 -19.75 52.79 -15.40
C GLU A 4 -18.49 53.19 -14.61
N SER A 5 -17.88 54.32 -14.95
CA SER A 5 -16.78 54.94 -14.21
C SER A 5 -17.15 55.36 -12.78
N LEU A 6 -18.44 55.48 -12.46
CA LEU A 6 -18.92 55.76 -11.12
C LEU A 6 -18.96 54.49 -10.23
N THR A 7 -18.89 53.31 -10.83
CA THR A 7 -18.95 52.01 -10.13
C THR A 7 -17.58 51.39 -9.86
N ILE A 8 -16.50 52.03 -10.33
CA ILE A 8 -15.12 51.59 -10.17
C ILE A 8 -14.42 52.57 -9.20
N MET A 9 -13.92 52.05 -8.08
CA MET A 9 -13.15 52.80 -7.08
C MET A 9 -11.85 52.06 -6.73
N SER A 10 -10.82 52.79 -6.34
CA SER A 10 -9.57 52.17 -5.88
C SER A 10 -9.77 51.51 -4.49
N PRO A 11 -8.94 50.52 -4.11
CA PRO A 11 -9.06 49.85 -2.81
C PRO A 11 -8.89 50.78 -1.59
N GLU A 12 -8.10 51.85 -1.75
CA GLU A 12 -7.82 52.87 -0.73
C GLU A 12 -9.05 53.79 -0.56
N GLU A 13 -9.65 54.22 -1.66
CA GLU A 13 -10.85 55.07 -1.67
C GLU A 13 -12.11 54.35 -1.16
N MET A 14 -12.17 53.02 -1.33
CA MET A 14 -13.24 52.17 -0.79
C MET A 14 -13.13 51.97 0.73
N GLY A 15 -11.94 52.14 1.30
CA GLY A 15 -11.70 52.11 2.75
C GLY A 15 -12.18 53.38 3.46
N ASP A 16 -12.23 54.50 2.73
CA ASP A 16 -12.73 55.78 3.22
C ASP A 16 -14.25 55.89 3.04
N GLN A 17 -14.98 55.82 4.16
CA GLN A 17 -16.45 55.93 4.18
C GLN A 17 -16.97 57.25 3.59
N ARG A 18 -16.18 58.33 3.61
CA ARG A 18 -16.60 59.62 3.03
C ARG A 18 -16.63 59.55 1.51
N SER A 19 -15.60 58.97 0.91
CA SER A 19 -15.47 58.81 -0.54
C SER A 19 -16.57 57.89 -1.10
N LEU A 20 -16.84 56.75 -0.45
CA LEU A 20 -17.92 55.83 -0.82
C LEU A 20 -19.31 56.50 -0.77
N ARG A 21 -19.61 57.24 0.30
CA ARG A 21 -20.90 57.96 0.46
C ARG A 21 -21.05 59.09 -0.57
N SER A 22 -19.96 59.78 -0.91
CA SER A 22 -19.96 60.80 -1.96
C SER A 22 -20.35 60.19 -3.31
N ARG A 23 -19.82 59.01 -3.64
CA ARG A 23 -20.12 58.29 -4.89
C ARG A 23 -21.57 57.80 -4.95
N ILE A 24 -22.10 57.27 -3.83
CA ILE A 24 -23.51 56.88 -3.74
C ILE A 24 -24.44 58.08 -3.93
N LYS A 25 -24.08 59.25 -3.38
CA LYS A 25 -24.83 60.50 -3.58
C LYS A 25 -24.78 60.99 -5.03
N GLN A 26 -23.64 60.83 -5.71
CA GLN A 26 -23.54 61.14 -7.14
C GLN A 26 -24.45 60.22 -7.97
N ILE A 27 -24.51 58.93 -7.66
CA ILE A 27 -25.39 57.97 -8.35
C ILE A 27 -26.88 58.27 -8.09
N SER A 28 -27.24 58.68 -6.87
CA SER A 28 -28.64 58.99 -6.53
C SER A 28 -29.17 60.25 -7.21
N GLN A 29 -28.28 61.21 -7.51
CA GLN A 29 -28.58 62.46 -8.20
C GLN A 29 -28.74 62.31 -9.73
N LEU A 30 -28.37 61.17 -10.32
CA LEU A 30 -28.55 60.94 -11.76
C LEU A 30 -30.03 60.90 -12.14
N SER A 31 -30.40 61.35 -13.34
CA SER A 31 -31.75 61.25 -13.89
C SER A 31 -32.03 59.85 -14.47
N LEU A 32 -31.78 58.82 -13.68
CA LEU A 32 -32.01 57.42 -14.04
C LEU A 32 -33.20 56.82 -13.28
N ASP A 33 -33.78 55.75 -13.84
CA ASP A 33 -34.81 54.97 -13.17
C ASP A 33 -34.29 54.39 -11.83
N SER A 34 -35.19 54.25 -10.85
CA SER A 34 -34.88 53.80 -9.49
C SER A 34 -34.20 52.43 -9.50
N ARG A 35 -34.63 51.54 -10.40
CA ARG A 35 -34.02 50.21 -10.59
C ARG A 35 -32.62 50.27 -11.21
N ALA A 36 -32.36 51.22 -12.10
CA ALA A 36 -31.03 51.39 -12.69
C ALA A 36 -30.04 51.96 -11.66
N LYS A 37 -30.51 52.87 -10.79
CA LYS A 37 -29.71 53.41 -9.67
C LYS A 37 -29.32 52.34 -8.66
N SER A 38 -30.25 51.46 -8.27
CA SER A 38 -29.96 50.39 -7.32
C SER A 38 -28.93 49.40 -7.86
N ILE A 39 -28.97 49.09 -9.17
CA ILE A 39 -27.96 48.23 -9.83
C ILE A 39 -26.56 48.88 -9.80
N LEU A 40 -26.45 50.18 -10.04
CA LEU A 40 -25.16 50.88 -10.00
C LEU A 40 -24.58 50.92 -8.58
N ILE A 41 -25.41 51.15 -7.57
CA ILE A 41 -24.99 51.12 -6.16
C ILE A 41 -24.57 49.71 -5.76
N GLN A 42 -25.31 48.68 -6.17
CA GLN A 42 -24.97 47.29 -5.91
C GLN A 42 -23.62 46.91 -6.55
N LYS A 43 -23.37 47.30 -7.80
CA LYS A 43 -22.08 47.09 -8.48
C LYS A 43 -20.92 47.79 -7.77
N LEU A 44 -21.12 49.01 -7.29
CA LEU A 44 -20.13 49.76 -6.50
C LEU A 44 -19.78 49.02 -5.19
N MET A 45 -20.79 48.52 -4.46
CA MET A 45 -20.61 47.81 -3.19
C MET A 45 -19.97 46.42 -3.36
N MET A 46 -20.25 45.74 -4.48
CA MET A 46 -19.71 44.42 -4.80
C MET A 46 -18.31 44.44 -5.44
N GLY A 47 -17.71 45.62 -5.68
CA GLY A 47 -16.41 45.76 -6.33
C GLY A 47 -15.25 45.00 -5.65
N ARG A 48 -15.33 44.76 -4.34
CA ARG A 48 -14.36 43.92 -3.59
C ARG A 48 -14.48 42.43 -3.92
N PHE A 49 -15.71 41.93 -4.10
CA PHE A 49 -15.97 40.53 -4.44
C PHE A 49 -15.58 40.24 -5.90
N ASN A 50 -15.91 41.14 -6.83
CA ASN A 50 -15.60 40.97 -8.24
C ASN A 50 -14.08 40.99 -8.54
N LYS A 51 -13.28 41.77 -7.79
CA LYS A 51 -11.80 41.74 -7.91
C LYS A 51 -11.17 40.49 -7.30
N ALA A 52 -11.77 39.94 -6.24
CA ALA A 52 -11.33 38.67 -5.65
C ALA A 52 -11.62 37.50 -6.60
N GLU A 53 -12.75 37.51 -7.29
CA GLU A 53 -13.04 36.57 -8.38
C GLU A 53 -12.10 36.77 -9.57
N GLN A 54 -11.77 38.00 -9.98
CA GLN A 54 -10.79 38.25 -11.06
C GLN A 54 -9.37 37.74 -10.75
N LYS A 55 -8.96 37.63 -9.47
CA LYS A 55 -7.71 36.97 -9.08
C LYS A 55 -7.78 35.43 -9.15
N LEU A 56 -8.99 34.87 -9.19
CA LEU A 56 -9.27 33.43 -9.27
C LEU A 56 -9.66 32.98 -10.69
N VAL A 57 -9.85 33.92 -11.63
CA VAL A 57 -9.93 33.60 -13.06
C VAL A 57 -8.53 33.17 -13.54
N PRO A 58 -8.39 32.01 -14.21
CA PRO A 58 -7.10 31.59 -14.73
C PRO A 58 -6.53 32.67 -15.64
N LYS A 59 -5.22 32.97 -15.48
CA LYS A 59 -4.47 33.77 -16.46
C LYS A 59 -4.83 33.29 -17.86
N SER A 60 -5.05 34.25 -18.74
CA SER A 60 -5.39 34.12 -20.17
C SER A 60 -4.80 32.89 -20.83
N GLU A 61 -5.55 32.30 -21.77
CA GLU A 61 -5.10 31.20 -22.62
C GLU A 61 -3.64 31.36 -23.03
N ASN A 62 -2.73 30.54 -22.47
CA ASN A 62 -1.33 30.49 -22.90
C ASN A 62 -1.30 30.21 -24.39
N THR A 63 -1.01 31.24 -25.18
CA THR A 63 -0.92 31.16 -26.64
C THR A 63 0.35 30.41 -27.04
N LEU A 64 0.38 29.84 -28.25
CA LEU A 64 1.58 29.17 -28.78
C LEU A 64 2.82 30.09 -28.72
N VAL A 65 2.62 31.39 -28.92
CA VAL A 65 3.68 32.41 -28.86
C VAL A 65 4.29 32.52 -27.46
N GLU A 66 3.45 32.53 -26.42
CA GLU A 66 3.92 32.56 -25.03
C GLU A 66 4.61 31.25 -24.64
N ALA A 67 4.13 30.12 -25.15
CA ALA A 67 4.78 28.83 -24.94
C ALA A 67 6.19 28.79 -25.54
N ILE A 68 6.37 29.28 -26.77
CA ILE A 68 7.68 29.39 -27.41
C ILE A 68 8.58 30.38 -26.66
N ALA A 69 8.03 31.51 -26.20
CA ALA A 69 8.80 32.51 -25.44
C ALA A 69 9.27 32.00 -24.07
N SER A 70 8.61 30.99 -23.51
CA SER A 70 8.99 30.36 -22.23
C SER A 70 10.17 29.39 -22.31
N VAL A 71 10.67 29.10 -23.52
CA VAL A 71 11.73 28.12 -23.72
C VAL A 71 13.10 28.76 -23.43
N GLU A 72 13.84 28.20 -22.49
CA GLU A 72 15.21 28.64 -22.18
C GLU A 72 16.25 28.00 -23.12
N GLU A 73 17.47 28.55 -23.21
CA GLU A 73 18.52 28.02 -24.10
C GLU A 73 18.85 26.55 -23.84
N GLY A 74 18.80 26.11 -22.57
CA GLY A 74 19.01 24.72 -22.17
C GLY A 74 17.85 23.78 -22.53
N ASP A 75 16.64 24.32 -22.73
CA ASP A 75 15.46 23.52 -23.02
C ASP A 75 15.43 23.00 -24.46
N TRP A 76 16.13 23.66 -25.38
CA TRP A 76 16.29 23.21 -26.76
C TRP A 76 17.16 21.97 -26.90
N LEU A 77 17.99 21.67 -25.88
CA LEU A 77 18.87 20.51 -25.90
C LEU A 77 18.06 19.22 -25.69
N PRO A 78 18.24 18.20 -26.54
CA PRO A 78 17.59 16.91 -26.33
C PRO A 78 18.06 16.28 -25.02
N THR A 79 17.14 15.60 -24.34
CA THR A 79 17.48 14.76 -23.18
C THR A 79 17.46 13.30 -23.60
N PHE A 80 18.24 12.49 -22.90
CA PHE A 80 18.46 11.09 -23.26
C PHE A 80 18.14 10.17 -22.07
N HIS A 81 17.55 9.02 -22.36
CA HIS A 81 17.35 7.92 -21.43
C HIS A 81 18.63 7.07 -21.29
N SER A 82 19.32 6.83 -22.41
CA SER A 82 20.63 6.18 -22.53
C SER A 82 21.44 6.86 -23.64
N GLU A 83 22.72 6.52 -23.84
CA GLU A 83 23.65 7.24 -24.74
C GLU A 83 23.11 7.54 -26.16
N SER A 84 22.12 6.78 -26.66
CA SER A 84 21.52 6.97 -27.98
C SER A 84 19.98 7.12 -28.00
N VAL A 85 19.28 6.95 -26.87
CA VAL A 85 17.82 6.94 -26.83
C VAL A 85 17.29 8.24 -26.24
N LEU A 86 16.46 8.96 -26.99
CA LEU A 86 15.80 10.18 -26.52
C LEU A 86 14.84 9.88 -25.36
N GLY A 87 14.83 10.76 -24.35
CA GLY A 87 13.92 10.63 -23.21
C GLY A 87 14.51 11.18 -21.92
N CYS A 88 14.21 10.52 -20.81
CA CYS A 88 14.79 10.80 -19.51
C CYS A 88 14.92 9.48 -18.73
N PRO A 89 15.53 9.45 -17.52
CA PRO A 89 15.69 8.22 -16.75
C PRO A 89 14.39 7.44 -16.50
N HIS A 90 13.23 8.12 -16.53
CA HIS A 90 11.94 7.51 -16.26
C HIS A 90 11.20 6.95 -17.48
N TYR A 91 11.27 7.62 -18.63
CA TYR A 91 10.51 7.24 -19.83
C TYR A 91 11.31 7.56 -21.09
N GLN A 92 11.25 6.64 -22.05
CA GLN A 92 11.83 6.82 -23.37
C GLN A 92 10.82 7.59 -24.24
N ARG A 93 11.18 8.76 -24.76
CA ARG A 93 10.29 9.57 -25.61
C ARG A 93 11.07 10.65 -26.34
N ALA A 94 10.54 11.09 -27.48
CA ALA A 94 11.14 12.15 -28.29
C ALA A 94 10.52 13.54 -28.08
N CYS A 95 9.82 13.79 -26.95
CA CYS A 95 9.23 15.10 -26.65
C CYS A 95 9.41 15.55 -25.19
N LYS A 96 9.52 16.87 -24.98
CA LYS A 96 9.44 17.51 -23.66
C LYS A 96 8.02 18.00 -23.40
N LEU A 97 7.61 17.98 -22.13
CA LEU A 97 6.30 18.43 -21.66
C LEU A 97 6.43 19.79 -20.98
N GLN A 98 5.49 20.69 -21.21
CA GLN A 98 5.40 21.94 -20.46
C GLN A 98 4.55 21.77 -19.20
N CYS A 99 5.04 22.25 -18.05
CA CYS A 99 4.25 22.33 -16.84
C CYS A 99 3.26 23.51 -16.91
N TYR A 100 1.97 23.25 -16.64
CA TYR A 100 0.93 24.29 -16.64
C TYR A 100 1.11 25.36 -15.55
N GLN A 101 1.77 25.03 -14.44
CA GLN A 101 1.88 25.93 -13.28
C GLN A 101 3.13 26.80 -13.33
N CYS A 102 4.28 26.24 -13.68
CA CYS A 102 5.56 26.96 -13.73
C CYS A 102 6.06 27.26 -15.16
N ASN A 103 5.36 26.80 -16.20
CA ASN A 103 5.73 26.93 -17.62
C ASN A 103 7.10 26.34 -18.01
N LYS A 104 7.78 25.63 -17.10
CA LYS A 104 9.06 24.96 -17.37
C LYS A 104 8.89 23.75 -18.27
N TRP A 105 9.90 23.49 -19.10
CA TRP A 105 9.98 22.35 -19.99
C TRP A 105 10.75 21.21 -19.34
N VAL A 106 10.14 20.03 -19.29
CA VAL A 106 10.69 18.88 -18.58
C VAL A 106 10.54 17.61 -19.40
N GLY A 107 11.39 16.61 -19.12
CA GLY A 107 11.24 15.27 -19.69
C GLY A 107 9.90 14.64 -19.29
N CYS A 108 9.67 14.42 -17.98
CA CYS A 108 8.38 13.94 -17.40
C CYS A 108 7.98 14.73 -16.16
N ARG A 109 6.75 14.45 -15.70
CA ARG A 109 6.29 14.67 -14.33
C ARG A 109 7.29 14.29 -13.23
N PHE A 110 7.98 13.15 -13.29
CA PHE A 110 8.88 12.74 -12.21
C PHE A 110 10.12 13.63 -12.15
N CYS A 111 10.78 13.84 -13.29
CA CYS A 111 11.86 14.82 -13.40
C CYS A 111 11.44 16.24 -12.98
N HIS A 112 10.15 16.60 -13.15
CA HIS A 112 9.64 17.85 -12.59
C HIS A 112 9.49 17.77 -11.07
N ASP A 113 8.83 16.75 -10.54
CA ASP A 113 8.51 16.63 -9.12
C ASP A 113 9.77 16.42 -8.25
N GLU A 114 10.86 15.91 -8.83
CA GLU A 114 12.20 15.82 -8.22
C GLU A 114 12.90 17.18 -8.10
N GLN A 115 12.56 18.15 -8.93
CA GLN A 115 13.11 19.49 -8.85
C GLN A 115 12.41 20.28 -7.75
N GLN A 116 13.18 21.01 -6.93
CA GLN A 116 12.61 21.94 -5.97
C GLN A 116 12.02 23.16 -6.70
N HIS A 117 10.70 23.31 -6.67
CA HIS A 117 9.99 24.47 -7.24
C HIS A 117 9.54 25.42 -6.14
N GLU A 118 9.62 26.71 -6.41
CA GLU A 118 9.01 27.77 -5.60
C GLU A 118 7.94 28.51 -6.42
N PRO A 119 6.65 28.49 -6.03
CA PRO A 119 6.06 27.70 -4.94
C PRO A 119 6.04 26.19 -5.23
N ALA A 120 6.11 25.38 -4.16
CA ALA A 120 6.09 23.92 -4.27
C ALA A 120 4.78 23.43 -4.90
N HIS A 121 4.89 22.66 -5.98
CA HIS A 121 3.75 22.06 -6.68
C HIS A 121 4.16 20.80 -7.42
N THR A 122 3.19 19.92 -7.66
CA THR A 122 3.35 18.68 -8.43
C THR A 122 2.88 18.85 -9.86
N PHE A 123 3.49 18.16 -10.80
CA PHE A 123 3.14 18.23 -12.22
C PHE A 123 1.73 17.68 -12.50
N ILE A 124 0.83 18.52 -13.01
CA ILE A 124 -0.55 18.12 -13.35
C ILE A 124 -0.63 17.69 -14.82
N ARG A 125 -0.51 16.37 -15.06
CA ARG A 125 -0.46 15.78 -16.41
C ARG A 125 -1.62 16.14 -17.34
N ASN A 126 -2.85 16.18 -16.81
CA ASN A 126 -4.05 16.41 -17.61
C ASN A 126 -4.14 17.87 -18.12
N LYS A 127 -3.36 18.79 -17.55
CA LYS A 127 -3.35 20.22 -17.89
C LYS A 127 -2.22 20.61 -18.82
N THR A 128 -1.36 19.68 -19.25
CA THR A 128 -0.29 19.97 -20.21
C THR A 128 -0.89 20.33 -21.56
N ARG A 129 -0.64 21.57 -21.99
CA ARG A 129 -1.17 22.14 -23.25
C ARG A 129 -0.19 22.11 -24.41
N TRP A 130 1.10 22.10 -24.11
CA TRP A 130 2.17 22.23 -25.09
C TRP A 130 3.24 21.17 -24.85
N ILE A 131 3.74 20.63 -25.96
CA ILE A 131 4.87 19.72 -26.02
C ILE A 131 5.90 20.25 -27.02
N MET A 132 7.15 19.85 -26.85
CA MET A 132 8.24 20.24 -27.73
C MET A 132 8.92 19.00 -28.27
N CYS A 133 9.07 18.91 -29.59
CA CYS A 133 9.81 17.84 -30.23
C CYS A 133 11.31 17.95 -29.94
N MET A 134 11.94 16.88 -29.47
CA MET A 134 13.39 16.82 -29.24
C MET A 134 14.20 16.64 -30.54
N ARG A 135 13.56 16.21 -31.63
CA ARG A 135 14.22 15.99 -32.93
C ARG A 135 14.32 17.26 -33.77
N CYS A 136 13.22 18.00 -33.87
CA CYS A 136 13.11 19.18 -34.74
C CYS A 136 12.79 20.49 -34.00
N GLN A 137 12.74 20.44 -32.66
CA GLN A 137 12.50 21.61 -31.80
C GLN A 137 11.17 22.34 -32.09
N ASN A 138 10.19 21.64 -32.67
CA ASN A 138 8.87 22.22 -32.91
C ASN A 138 8.02 22.19 -31.62
N VAL A 139 7.45 23.33 -31.24
CA VAL A 139 6.46 23.43 -30.16
C VAL A 139 5.06 23.26 -30.74
N GLN A 140 4.27 22.37 -30.17
CA GLN A 140 2.94 22.02 -30.65
C GLN A 140 2.03 21.49 -29.53
N PRO A 141 0.71 21.40 -29.75
CA PRO A 141 -0.18 20.71 -28.81
C PRO A 141 0.17 19.21 -28.70
N PRO A 142 -0.18 18.54 -27.59
CA PRO A 142 0.01 17.10 -27.43
C PRO A 142 -0.66 16.30 -28.55
N SER A 143 0.12 15.55 -29.30
CA SER A 143 -0.30 14.69 -30.40
C SER A 143 0.60 13.45 -30.46
N ARG A 144 0.19 12.42 -31.20
CA ARG A 144 1.00 11.19 -31.38
C ARG A 144 2.29 11.44 -32.16
N GLU A 145 2.22 12.29 -33.17
CA GLU A 145 3.30 12.60 -34.10
C GLU A 145 3.64 14.09 -34.13
N CYS A 146 4.84 14.41 -34.57
CA CYS A 146 5.26 15.80 -34.75
C CYS A 146 4.69 16.40 -36.04
N GLY A 147 3.99 17.53 -35.96
CA GLY A 147 3.43 18.18 -37.15
C GLY A 147 4.46 18.83 -38.09
N ARG A 148 5.75 18.82 -37.74
CA ARG A 148 6.84 19.37 -38.56
C ARG A 148 7.75 18.30 -39.16
N CYS A 149 8.16 17.32 -38.37
CA CYS A 149 9.03 16.24 -38.86
C CYS A 149 8.28 14.92 -39.12
N GLU A 150 6.98 14.86 -38.82
CA GLU A 150 6.10 13.70 -39.08
C GLU A 150 6.52 12.38 -38.40
N GLU A 151 7.50 12.46 -37.51
CA GLU A 151 7.96 11.35 -36.67
C GLU A 151 7.08 11.17 -35.44
N GLU A 152 6.85 9.93 -35.04
CA GLU A 152 6.15 9.59 -33.79
C GLU A 152 7.02 9.95 -32.57
N PHE A 153 6.38 10.47 -31.52
CA PHE A 153 7.09 10.79 -30.28
C PHE A 153 7.40 9.57 -29.42
N ALA A 154 6.58 8.53 -29.55
CA ALA A 154 6.62 7.31 -28.76
C ALA A 154 5.70 6.24 -29.39
N LEU A 155 6.01 4.97 -29.15
CA LEU A 155 5.17 3.82 -29.49
C LEU A 155 3.81 3.88 -28.79
N TYR A 156 3.81 4.16 -27.48
CA TYR A 156 2.60 4.33 -26.70
C TYR A 156 2.31 5.81 -26.45
N TYR A 157 1.11 6.25 -26.84
CA TYR A 157 0.58 7.58 -26.58
C TYR A 157 -0.79 7.50 -25.90
N CYS A 158 -0.92 8.13 -24.74
CA CYS A 158 -2.20 8.32 -24.07
C CYS A 158 -2.64 9.78 -24.11
N GLU A 159 -3.76 10.08 -24.78
CA GLU A 159 -4.30 11.43 -24.87
C GLU A 159 -4.82 11.96 -23.53
N LYS A 160 -5.40 11.11 -22.69
CA LYS A 160 -5.98 11.52 -21.38
C LYS A 160 -4.89 11.81 -20.36
N CYS A 161 -3.88 10.95 -20.28
CA CYS A 161 -2.77 11.11 -19.34
C CYS A 161 -1.61 11.95 -19.88
N LYS A 162 -1.62 12.27 -21.19
CA LYS A 162 -0.48 12.90 -21.91
C LYS A 162 0.84 12.16 -21.67
N LEU A 163 0.77 10.83 -21.66
CA LEU A 163 1.90 9.93 -21.46
C LEU A 163 2.45 9.47 -22.81
N TYR A 164 3.78 9.47 -22.91
CA TYR A 164 4.54 9.03 -24.08
C TYR A 164 5.62 8.07 -23.58
N ASP A 165 5.62 6.83 -24.08
CA ASP A 165 6.66 5.84 -23.79
C ASP A 165 7.00 5.03 -25.06
N ASN A 166 8.30 4.94 -25.36
CA ASN A 166 8.85 4.29 -26.54
C ASN A 166 9.54 2.96 -26.21
N ASP A 167 9.37 2.47 -24.98
CA ASP A 167 9.89 1.19 -24.54
C ASP A 167 9.01 0.03 -25.08
N GLU A 168 9.57 -0.75 -26.01
CA GLU A 168 8.90 -1.91 -26.62
C GLU A 168 8.64 -3.05 -25.62
N ALA A 169 9.39 -3.11 -24.52
CA ALA A 169 9.22 -4.16 -23.52
C ALA A 169 8.05 -3.88 -22.55
N LYS A 170 7.46 -2.69 -22.60
CA LYS A 170 6.39 -2.28 -21.70
C LYS A 170 5.07 -2.19 -22.43
N ASP A 171 4.19 -3.14 -22.14
CA ASP A 171 2.79 -3.00 -22.47
C ASP A 171 2.15 -2.01 -21.48
N ILE A 172 1.54 -0.96 -22.01
CA ILE A 172 0.87 0.07 -21.22
C ILE A 172 -0.56 0.19 -21.73
N TYR A 173 -1.51 0.24 -20.81
CA TYR A 173 -2.92 0.48 -21.15
C TYR A 173 -3.50 1.60 -20.28
N HIS A 174 -4.50 2.30 -20.82
CA HIS A 174 -5.24 3.30 -20.07
C HIS A 174 -6.49 2.68 -19.46
N CYS A 175 -6.68 2.86 -18.14
CA CYS A 175 -7.93 2.53 -17.48
C CYS A 175 -8.80 3.78 -17.36
N ASP A 176 -9.92 3.81 -18.07
CA ASP A 176 -10.87 4.93 -18.06
C ASP A 176 -11.50 5.18 -16.69
N LYS A 177 -11.71 4.13 -15.90
CA LYS A 177 -12.31 4.27 -14.57
C LYS A 177 -11.32 4.83 -13.54
N CYS A 178 -10.06 4.40 -13.61
CA CYS A 178 -8.98 4.94 -12.77
C CYS A 178 -8.40 6.27 -13.30
N GLN A 179 -8.67 6.64 -14.56
CA GLN A 179 -8.07 7.80 -15.25
C GLN A 179 -6.53 7.78 -15.22
N LEU A 180 -5.95 6.57 -15.30
CA LEU A 180 -4.53 6.27 -15.12
C LEU A 180 -4.06 5.27 -16.18
N CYS A 181 -2.86 5.48 -16.70
CA CYS A 181 -2.14 4.43 -17.44
C CYS A 181 -1.50 3.46 -16.45
N ARG A 182 -1.62 2.16 -16.73
CA ARG A 182 -1.06 1.05 -15.95
C ARG A 182 -0.21 0.18 -16.88
N LEU A 183 0.72 -0.56 -16.29
CA LEU A 183 1.53 -1.56 -17.01
C LEU A 183 0.69 -2.83 -17.15
N GLY A 184 0.66 -3.40 -18.35
CA GLY A 184 -0.10 -4.58 -18.71
C GLY A 184 -0.60 -4.56 -20.16
N LEU A 185 -1.07 -5.71 -20.63
CA LEU A 185 -1.64 -5.93 -21.97
C LEU A 185 -3.01 -5.26 -22.15
N GLY A 186 -3.78 -5.09 -21.07
CA GLY A 186 -5.02 -4.33 -21.11
C GLY A 186 -6.13 -4.84 -20.21
N LEU A 187 -7.20 -4.04 -20.13
CA LEU A 187 -8.42 -4.45 -19.44
C LEU A 187 -9.08 -5.64 -20.17
N GLY A 188 -9.30 -6.74 -19.45
CA GLY A 188 -9.90 -7.97 -19.95
C GLY A 188 -8.90 -8.98 -20.53
N VAL A 189 -7.60 -8.70 -20.46
CA VAL A 189 -6.53 -9.64 -20.88
C VAL A 189 -5.76 -10.12 -19.65
N ASP A 190 -5.01 -9.23 -19.03
CA ASP A 190 -4.18 -9.50 -17.84
C ASP A 190 -4.70 -8.78 -16.59
N PHE A 191 -5.39 -7.64 -16.77
CA PHE A 191 -6.00 -6.90 -15.67
C PHE A 191 -7.51 -6.71 -15.88
N PHE A 192 -8.27 -6.56 -14.80
CA PHE A 192 -9.64 -6.09 -14.82
C PHE A 192 -9.81 -4.95 -13.81
N HIS A 193 -10.79 -4.07 -14.06
CA HIS A 193 -11.14 -3.02 -13.11
C HIS A 193 -12.28 -3.51 -12.21
N CYS A 194 -12.04 -3.53 -10.90
CA CYS A 194 -13.10 -3.75 -9.91
C CYS A 194 -13.70 -2.42 -9.48
N ASP A 195 -14.99 -2.23 -9.74
CA ASP A 195 -15.71 -1.00 -9.37
C ASP A 195 -15.85 -0.83 -7.85
N GLY A 196 -15.96 -1.93 -7.09
CA GLY A 196 -16.03 -1.84 -5.62
C GLY A 196 -14.68 -1.44 -5.01
N CYS A 197 -13.59 -2.07 -5.44
CA CYS A 197 -12.23 -1.70 -4.97
C CYS A 197 -11.76 -0.34 -5.54
N HIS A 198 -12.37 0.15 -6.63
CA HIS A 198 -11.89 1.26 -7.45
C HIS A 198 -10.43 1.08 -7.94
N ALA A 199 -10.04 -0.16 -8.20
CA ALA A 199 -8.67 -0.54 -8.53
C ALA A 199 -8.60 -1.49 -9.73
N CYS A 200 -7.49 -1.43 -10.47
CA CYS A 200 -7.17 -2.44 -11.48
C CYS A 200 -6.43 -3.59 -10.80
N LEU A 201 -6.94 -4.81 -10.93
CA LEU A 201 -6.41 -6.03 -10.33
C LEU A 201 -6.11 -7.05 -11.43
N SER A 202 -5.19 -7.99 -11.17
CA SER A 202 -4.89 -9.09 -12.10
C SER A 202 -6.15 -9.90 -12.38
N ILE A 203 -6.34 -10.37 -13.62
CA ILE A 203 -7.51 -11.16 -14.05
C ILE A 203 -7.70 -12.44 -13.23
N GLU A 204 -6.62 -13.00 -12.67
CA GLU A 204 -6.66 -14.18 -11.78
C GLU A 204 -7.50 -13.93 -10.51
N LEU A 205 -7.56 -12.66 -10.07
CA LEU A 205 -8.35 -12.25 -8.91
C LEU A 205 -9.82 -11.98 -9.27
N GLN A 206 -10.22 -12.12 -10.52
CA GLN A 206 -11.58 -11.90 -10.97
C GLN A 206 -12.50 -12.98 -10.37
N GLY A 207 -13.45 -12.56 -9.53
CA GLY A 207 -14.39 -13.46 -8.84
C GLY A 207 -13.94 -13.94 -7.47
N ASN A 208 -12.64 -14.03 -7.20
CA ASN A 208 -12.11 -14.60 -5.95
C ASN A 208 -11.51 -13.57 -4.97
N HIS A 209 -11.33 -12.31 -5.39
CA HIS A 209 -10.83 -11.30 -4.47
C HIS A 209 -11.89 -10.86 -3.46
N LYS A 210 -11.45 -10.69 -2.20
CA LYS A 210 -12.24 -10.02 -1.18
C LYS A 210 -12.31 -8.53 -1.51
N CYS A 211 -13.42 -8.12 -2.12
CA CYS A 211 -13.65 -6.72 -2.47
C CYS A 211 -13.90 -5.89 -1.21
N ILE A 212 -13.00 -4.95 -0.92
CA ILE A 212 -13.15 -3.97 0.14
C ILE A 212 -13.26 -2.59 -0.51
N GLU A 213 -14.35 -1.90 -0.24
CA GLU A 213 -14.64 -0.61 -0.85
C GLU A 213 -13.54 0.40 -0.56
N GLY A 214 -12.96 0.97 -1.63
CA GLY A 214 -11.97 2.03 -1.52
C GLY A 214 -10.68 1.65 -0.78
N ALA A 215 -10.28 0.38 -0.75
CA ALA A 215 -9.09 -0.07 -0.01
C ALA A 215 -7.82 0.74 -0.33
N THR A 216 -7.60 1.09 -1.60
CA THR A 216 -6.45 1.90 -2.05
C THR A 216 -6.68 3.41 -1.97
N MET A 217 -7.91 3.85 -1.69
CA MET A 217 -8.29 5.26 -1.57
C MET A 217 -8.04 5.80 -0.16
N SER A 218 -7.00 5.29 0.51
CA SER A 218 -6.60 5.70 1.85
C SER A 218 -5.09 5.94 1.91
N ASN A 219 -4.65 6.62 2.96
CA ASN A 219 -3.23 6.82 3.23
C ASN A 219 -2.66 5.56 3.88
N CYS A 220 -1.42 5.19 3.52
CA CYS A 220 -0.71 4.11 4.18
C CYS A 220 -0.52 4.47 5.68
N PRO A 221 -0.86 3.57 6.63
CA PRO A 221 -0.77 3.86 8.06
C PRO A 221 0.67 3.97 8.57
N ILE A 222 1.65 3.51 7.78
CA ILE A 222 3.07 3.48 8.15
C ILE A 222 3.79 4.72 7.61
N CYS A 223 3.71 4.98 6.30
CA CYS A 223 4.42 6.11 5.69
C CYS A 223 3.55 7.37 5.51
N GLY A 224 2.23 7.28 5.67
CA GLY A 224 1.30 8.42 5.50
C GLY A 224 0.99 8.80 4.05
N ASP A 225 1.68 8.21 3.07
CA ASP A 225 1.48 8.52 1.64
C ASP A 225 0.15 7.96 1.11
N TYR A 226 -0.48 8.72 0.20
CA TYR A 226 -1.73 8.30 -0.44
C TYR A 226 -1.49 7.19 -1.46
N MET A 227 -2.11 6.02 -1.23
CA MET A 227 -1.77 4.79 -1.97
C MET A 227 -2.19 4.82 -3.43
N PHE A 228 -3.33 5.43 -3.78
CA PHE A 228 -3.86 5.38 -5.14
C PHE A 228 -2.99 6.10 -6.18
N THR A 229 -2.37 7.23 -5.80
CA THR A 229 -1.51 8.03 -6.68
C THR A 229 -0.02 7.74 -6.50
N SER A 230 0.35 6.98 -5.46
CA SER A 230 1.72 6.56 -5.20
C SER A 230 2.24 5.69 -6.35
N THR A 231 3.54 5.81 -6.62
CA THR A 231 4.26 4.94 -7.56
C THR A 231 4.70 3.64 -6.93
N ARG A 232 4.67 3.54 -5.60
CA ARG A 232 5.13 2.36 -4.87
C ARG A 232 4.06 1.26 -4.99
N PRO A 233 4.46 -0.02 -5.19
CA PRO A 233 3.52 -1.13 -5.25
C PRO A 233 2.76 -1.26 -3.93
N VAL A 234 1.49 -1.63 -4.03
CA VAL A 234 0.56 -1.80 -2.91
C VAL A 234 0.22 -3.28 -2.78
N VAL A 235 0.21 -3.79 -1.56
CA VAL A 235 -0.10 -5.16 -1.20
C VAL A 235 -1.36 -5.18 -0.34
N TYR A 236 -2.25 -6.14 -0.63
CA TYR A 236 -3.41 -6.43 0.20
C TYR A 236 -3.05 -7.51 1.22
N MET A 237 -3.20 -7.20 2.50
CA MET A 237 -2.91 -8.14 3.58
C MET A 237 -3.99 -9.22 3.66
N SER A 238 -3.63 -10.49 3.54
CA SER A 238 -4.54 -11.60 3.85
C SER A 238 -4.51 -11.90 5.36
N PRO A 239 -5.64 -12.18 6.03
CA PRO A 239 -7.02 -12.33 5.54
C PRO A 239 -7.89 -11.05 5.67
N CYS A 240 -7.34 -9.97 6.23
CA CYS A 240 -8.13 -8.78 6.57
C CYS A 240 -8.47 -7.91 5.34
N GLY A 241 -7.68 -8.00 4.27
CA GLY A 241 -7.83 -7.28 2.99
C GLY A 241 -7.40 -5.81 3.01
N HIS A 242 -6.83 -5.30 4.12
CA HIS A 242 -6.32 -3.94 4.17
C HIS A 242 -5.08 -3.76 3.28
N ALA A 243 -4.98 -2.61 2.62
CA ALA A 243 -3.91 -2.31 1.68
C ALA A 243 -2.82 -1.43 2.33
N ILE A 244 -1.55 -1.75 2.08
CA ILE A 244 -0.38 -0.91 2.41
C ILE A 244 0.70 -1.01 1.34
N HIS A 245 1.69 -0.12 1.31
CA HIS A 245 2.83 -0.26 0.40
C HIS A 245 3.64 -1.53 0.70
N GLN A 246 4.18 -2.18 -0.34
CA GLN A 246 4.98 -3.41 -0.22
C GLN A 246 6.16 -3.23 0.73
N HIS A 247 6.93 -2.16 0.57
CA HIS A 247 8.08 -1.88 1.44
C HIS A 247 7.66 -1.70 2.91
N CYS A 248 6.55 -1.01 3.16
CA CYS A 248 6.00 -0.84 4.50
C CYS A 248 5.52 -2.18 5.08
N PHE A 249 5.01 -3.09 4.25
CA PHE A 249 4.63 -4.43 4.67
C PHE A 249 5.84 -5.23 5.11
N GLU A 250 6.91 -5.24 4.32
CA GLU A 250 8.15 -5.94 4.64
C GLU A 250 8.82 -5.39 5.91
N GLU A 251 8.80 -4.08 6.13
CA GLU A 251 9.36 -3.48 7.33
C GLU A 251 8.51 -3.78 8.57
N HIS A 252 7.19 -3.67 8.46
CA HIS A 252 6.28 -3.90 9.58
C HIS A 252 6.25 -5.37 10.01
N THR A 253 6.27 -6.29 9.04
CA THR A 253 6.22 -7.74 9.30
C THR A 253 7.47 -8.27 10.02
N ARG A 254 8.59 -7.54 9.98
CA ARG A 254 9.78 -7.85 10.80
C ARG A 254 9.55 -7.65 12.30
N HIS A 255 8.61 -6.78 12.68
CA HIS A 255 8.38 -6.42 14.08
C HIS A 255 7.01 -6.88 14.60
N SER A 256 6.02 -7.01 13.72
CA SER A 256 4.66 -7.37 14.10
C SER A 256 3.98 -8.20 13.02
N TYR A 257 3.43 -9.34 13.44
CA TYR A 257 2.59 -10.19 12.61
C TYR A 257 1.14 -9.69 12.49
N LYS A 258 0.79 -8.55 13.09
CA LYS A 258 -0.58 -8.01 13.15
C LYS A 258 -0.79 -6.86 12.17
N CYS A 259 -1.96 -6.79 11.55
CA CYS A 259 -2.36 -5.69 10.70
C CYS A 259 -2.41 -4.36 11.48
N PRO A 260 -1.78 -3.27 11.00
CA PRO A 260 -1.81 -1.97 11.69
C PRO A 260 -3.21 -1.33 11.73
N HIS A 261 -4.13 -1.73 10.84
CA HIS A 261 -5.50 -1.19 10.81
C HIS A 261 -6.46 -1.92 11.75
N CYS A 262 -6.43 -3.25 11.75
CA CYS A 262 -7.48 -4.06 12.38
C CYS A 262 -6.95 -5.12 13.36
N GLN A 263 -5.63 -5.18 13.54
CA GLN A 263 -4.91 -6.08 14.45
C GLN A 263 -5.08 -7.58 14.18
N VAL A 264 -5.75 -7.97 13.08
CA VAL A 264 -5.82 -9.36 12.59
C VAL A 264 -4.42 -9.84 12.22
N THR A 265 -4.11 -11.12 12.48
CA THR A 265 -2.85 -11.73 12.05
C THR A 265 -2.73 -11.80 10.54
N VAL A 266 -1.61 -11.31 10.00
CA VAL A 266 -1.35 -11.27 8.55
C VAL A 266 -0.26 -12.23 8.10
N LEU A 267 0.50 -12.79 9.05
CA LEU A 267 1.48 -13.85 8.81
C LEU A 267 0.94 -15.17 9.35
N ASN A 268 1.40 -16.28 8.79
CA ASN A 268 1.10 -17.60 9.34
C ASN A 268 1.85 -17.78 10.66
N MET A 269 1.10 -17.78 11.77
CA MET A 269 1.61 -17.91 13.12
C MET A 269 1.33 -19.28 13.73
N ASP A 270 0.80 -20.23 12.95
CA ASP A 270 0.35 -21.54 13.46
C ASP A 270 1.48 -22.31 14.15
N ALA A 271 2.70 -22.22 13.62
CA ALA A 271 3.87 -22.85 14.25
C ALA A 271 4.20 -22.22 15.60
N GLN A 272 4.15 -20.89 15.71
CA GLN A 272 4.41 -20.18 16.97
C GLN A 272 3.30 -20.44 18.00
N PHE A 273 2.05 -20.50 17.55
CA PHE A 273 0.92 -20.83 18.42
C PHE A 273 1.02 -22.26 18.96
N ARG A 274 1.53 -23.23 18.17
CA ARG A 274 1.82 -24.57 18.67
C ARG A 274 2.94 -24.60 19.71
N VAL A 275 3.95 -23.75 19.59
CA VAL A 275 5.00 -23.62 20.61
C VAL A 275 4.41 -23.07 21.91
N LEU A 276 3.58 -22.03 21.81
CA LEU A 276 2.86 -21.48 22.97
C LEU A 276 1.95 -22.51 23.66
N ASP A 277 1.30 -23.39 22.89
CA ASP A 277 0.51 -24.50 23.45
C ASP A 277 1.37 -25.38 24.37
N VAL A 278 2.56 -25.78 23.90
CA VAL A 278 3.49 -26.63 24.66
C VAL A 278 4.02 -25.89 25.90
N GLU A 279 4.45 -24.64 25.76
CA GLU A 279 4.96 -23.84 26.89
C GLU A 279 3.92 -23.64 28.00
N ILE A 280 2.65 -23.46 27.63
CA ILE A 280 1.54 -23.33 28.58
C ILE A 280 1.27 -24.64 29.31
N GLU A 281 1.38 -25.78 28.61
CA GLU A 281 1.22 -27.11 29.22
C GLU A 281 2.38 -27.47 30.16
N GLU A 282 3.60 -27.07 29.82
CA GLU A 282 4.79 -27.30 30.63
C GLU A 282 4.85 -26.42 31.89
N GLN A 283 4.19 -25.25 31.88
CA GLN A 283 4.19 -24.28 32.98
C GLN A 283 2.80 -24.05 33.59
N PRO A 284 2.18 -25.05 34.24
CA PRO A 284 0.88 -24.88 34.86
C PRO A 284 0.93 -23.81 35.97
N LEU A 285 -0.05 -22.91 35.97
CA LEU A 285 -0.15 -21.87 36.99
C LEU A 285 -0.39 -22.46 38.39
N PRO A 286 0.19 -21.87 39.45
CA PRO A 286 -0.06 -22.30 40.82
C PRO A 286 -1.49 -21.98 41.26
N GLU A 287 -1.99 -22.72 42.24
CA GLU A 287 -3.28 -22.45 42.88
C GLU A 287 -3.21 -21.08 43.62
N PRO A 288 -4.24 -20.21 43.51
CA PRO A 288 -5.58 -20.41 42.95
C PRO A 288 -5.76 -20.03 41.47
N TYR A 289 -4.71 -19.55 40.80
CA TYR A 289 -4.81 -18.98 39.46
C TYR A 289 -5.18 -20.02 38.38
N CYS A 290 -4.83 -21.28 38.59
CA CYS A 290 -5.18 -22.40 37.70
C CYS A 290 -6.69 -22.57 37.49
N HIS A 291 -7.52 -22.14 38.44
CA HIS A 291 -8.98 -22.23 38.33
C HIS A 291 -9.62 -21.00 37.68
N TRP A 292 -8.84 -19.97 37.37
CA TRP A 292 -9.37 -18.74 36.80
C TRP A 292 -9.68 -18.93 35.32
N MET A 293 -10.83 -18.40 34.89
CA MET A 293 -11.27 -18.46 33.50
C MET A 293 -11.34 -17.06 32.91
N CYS A 294 -11.00 -16.91 31.64
CA CYS A 294 -11.11 -15.66 30.92
C CYS A 294 -12.17 -15.75 29.82
N ILE A 295 -12.96 -14.70 29.70
CA ILE A 295 -13.74 -14.42 28.49
C ILE A 295 -12.85 -13.55 27.60
N VAL A 296 -12.60 -14.02 26.38
CA VAL A 296 -11.73 -13.37 25.41
C VAL A 296 -12.48 -13.04 24.13
N SER A 297 -12.05 -11.98 23.46
CA SER A 297 -12.45 -11.64 22.08
C SER A 297 -11.27 -11.92 21.16
N CYS A 298 -11.46 -12.77 20.14
CA CYS A 298 -10.41 -13.05 19.18
C CYS A 298 -10.35 -11.97 18.10
N ASN A 299 -9.14 -11.50 17.79
CA ASN A 299 -8.96 -10.51 16.74
C ASN A 299 -9.04 -11.13 15.34
N ASP A 300 -8.79 -12.43 15.18
CA ASP A 300 -8.75 -13.09 13.87
C ASP A 300 -10.14 -13.58 13.43
N CYS A 301 -10.84 -14.34 14.27
CA CYS A 301 -12.20 -14.80 13.95
C CYS A 301 -13.31 -13.83 14.39
N LYS A 302 -12.97 -12.75 15.11
CA LYS A 302 -13.92 -11.78 15.71
C LYS A 302 -14.94 -12.38 16.68
N GLY A 303 -14.83 -13.67 16.99
CA GLY A 303 -15.68 -14.37 17.95
C GLY A 303 -15.27 -14.13 19.40
N ARG A 304 -16.19 -14.38 20.32
CA ARG A 304 -15.93 -14.45 21.76
C ARG A 304 -15.82 -15.89 22.20
N SER A 305 -14.88 -16.21 23.06
CA SER A 305 -14.72 -17.55 23.62
C SER A 305 -14.32 -17.50 25.09
N LYS A 306 -14.53 -18.60 25.81
CA LYS A 306 -14.05 -18.79 27.19
C LYS A 306 -12.81 -19.71 27.14
N CYS A 307 -11.74 -19.32 27.83
CA CYS A 307 -10.53 -20.12 27.94
C CYS A 307 -9.97 -20.10 29.37
N SER A 308 -9.13 -21.06 29.73
CA SER A 308 -8.37 -21.02 30.98
C SER A 308 -7.44 -19.81 30.99
N TYR A 309 -7.31 -19.15 32.13
CA TYR A 309 -6.38 -18.04 32.27
C TYR A 309 -4.95 -18.57 32.27
N HIS A 310 -4.10 -18.01 31.41
CA HIS A 310 -2.65 -18.21 31.44
C HIS A 310 -1.94 -16.88 31.19
N ILE A 311 -0.77 -16.69 31.79
CA ILE A 311 -0.01 -15.42 31.69
C ILE A 311 0.65 -15.29 30.30
N LEU A 312 1.13 -16.40 29.73
CA LEU A 312 1.80 -16.42 28.41
C LEU A 312 0.85 -16.11 27.25
N GLY A 313 -0.41 -16.55 27.32
CA GLY A 313 -1.35 -16.36 26.23
C GLY A 313 -2.72 -16.92 26.50
N LEU A 314 -3.73 -16.33 25.86
CA LEU A 314 -5.13 -16.76 25.96
C LEU A 314 -5.58 -17.30 24.60
N LYS A 315 -5.89 -18.60 24.56
CA LYS A 315 -6.23 -19.31 23.33
C LYS A 315 -7.69 -19.12 22.95
N CYS A 316 -7.95 -18.82 21.68
CA CYS A 316 -9.31 -18.78 21.15
C CYS A 316 -9.87 -20.19 20.98
N GLY A 317 -11.09 -20.44 21.45
CA GLY A 317 -11.76 -21.74 21.28
C GLY A 317 -12.27 -22.04 19.86
N HIS A 318 -12.33 -21.04 18.97
CA HIS A 318 -12.89 -21.20 17.62
C HIS A 318 -11.81 -21.40 16.55
N CYS A 319 -10.79 -20.55 16.54
CA CYS A 319 -9.72 -20.57 15.53
C CYS A 319 -8.34 -20.92 16.10
N LEU A 320 -8.27 -21.27 17.40
CA LEU A 320 -7.03 -21.67 18.09
C LEU A 320 -5.91 -20.61 18.11
N SER A 321 -6.17 -19.39 17.61
CA SER A 321 -5.23 -18.27 17.66
C SER A 321 -5.05 -17.73 19.09
N TYR A 322 -3.84 -17.25 19.37
CA TYR A 322 -3.49 -16.51 20.58
C TYR A 322 -3.63 -14.99 20.44
N ASN A 323 -3.99 -14.49 19.26
CA ASN A 323 -4.29 -13.08 19.03
C ASN A 323 -5.67 -12.72 19.61
N THR A 324 -5.77 -12.73 20.93
CA THR A 324 -7.01 -12.48 21.67
C THR A 324 -6.86 -11.32 22.65
N ALA A 325 -7.96 -10.63 22.91
CA ALA A 325 -8.06 -9.58 23.91
C ALA A 325 -8.90 -10.08 25.10
N GLN A 326 -8.37 -9.92 26.31
CA GLN A 326 -9.07 -10.27 27.55
C GLN A 326 -10.21 -9.29 27.82
N LEU A 327 -11.44 -9.80 27.98
CA LEU A 327 -12.62 -8.99 28.30
C LEU A 327 -12.98 -9.04 29.79
N LYS A 328 -13.12 -10.25 30.35
CA LYS A 328 -13.50 -10.45 31.76
C LYS A 328 -12.74 -11.64 32.33
N LEU A 329 -12.18 -11.46 33.51
CA LEU A 329 -11.59 -12.51 34.32
C LEU A 329 -12.64 -13.01 35.32
N VAL A 330 -12.95 -14.29 35.27
CA VAL A 330 -13.87 -14.97 36.17
C VAL A 330 -13.03 -15.70 37.22
N LYS A 331 -13.06 -15.19 38.45
CA LYS A 331 -12.40 -15.78 39.61
C LYS A 331 -13.40 -16.62 40.38
N PRO A 332 -13.17 -17.94 40.54
CA PRO A 332 -14.08 -18.81 41.28
C PRO A 332 -14.29 -18.40 42.74
N GLU A 333 -13.29 -17.78 43.37
CA GLU A 333 -13.35 -17.33 44.77
C GLU A 333 -14.38 -16.21 45.01
N LEU A 334 -14.78 -15.47 43.97
CA LEU A 334 -15.74 -14.37 44.02
C LEU A 334 -17.14 -14.78 43.53
N SER A 335 -17.36 -16.07 43.22
CA SER A 335 -18.59 -16.54 42.56
C SER A 335 -19.81 -16.72 43.48
N ALA A 336 -19.75 -16.29 44.74
CA ALA A 336 -20.90 -16.36 45.66
C ALA A 336 -22.05 -15.41 45.29
N ASP A 337 -21.81 -14.38 44.47
CA ASP A 337 -22.82 -13.34 44.13
C ASP A 337 -23.15 -13.23 42.62
N VAL A 338 -22.74 -14.17 41.77
CA VAL A 338 -22.80 -14.02 40.29
C VAL A 338 -23.71 -15.05 39.62
N GLY A 339 -24.86 -15.36 40.22
CA GLY A 339 -25.88 -16.23 39.59
C GLY A 339 -26.59 -15.59 38.39
N ALA A 340 -26.53 -14.27 38.24
CA ALA A 340 -27.25 -13.52 37.20
C ALA A 340 -26.46 -13.34 35.88
N ASP A 341 -25.12 -13.20 35.93
CA ASP A 341 -24.33 -12.90 34.72
C ASP A 341 -24.01 -14.15 33.88
N VAL A 342 -23.94 -15.33 34.51
CA VAL A 342 -23.61 -16.59 33.82
C VAL A 342 -24.80 -17.07 32.99
N ALA A 343 -26.02 -16.98 33.54
CA ALA A 343 -27.26 -17.30 32.84
C ALA A 343 -27.56 -16.35 31.65
N ALA A 344 -27.19 -15.07 31.77
CA ALA A 344 -27.33 -14.09 30.69
C ALA A 344 -26.36 -14.34 29.52
N PHE A 345 -25.18 -14.95 29.77
CA PHE A 345 -24.22 -15.32 28.73
C PHE A 345 -24.60 -16.63 28.03
N GLU A 346 -25.09 -17.63 28.77
CA GLU A 346 -25.59 -18.90 28.21
C GLU A 346 -26.82 -18.70 27.32
N GLN A 347 -27.69 -17.73 27.63
CA GLN A 347 -28.82 -17.36 26.76
C GLN A 347 -28.41 -16.64 25.46
N PHE A 348 -27.24 -15.97 25.43
CA PHE A 348 -26.76 -15.27 24.24
C PHE A 348 -26.03 -16.21 23.26
N ASP A 349 -25.29 -17.20 23.78
CA ASP A 349 -24.51 -18.17 22.98
C ASP A 349 -25.39 -19.10 22.13
N HIS A 350 -26.63 -19.37 22.58
CA HIS A 350 -27.57 -20.23 21.85
C HIS A 350 -28.23 -19.56 20.63
N THR A 351 -28.15 -18.22 20.46
CA THR A 351 -28.84 -17.52 19.37
C THR A 351 -27.97 -17.22 18.14
N MET A 352 -26.64 -17.33 18.24
CA MET A 352 -25.72 -16.99 17.12
C MET A 352 -24.96 -18.15 16.48
N ASN A 353 -25.17 -19.40 16.92
CA ASN A 353 -24.28 -20.53 16.54
C ASN A 353 -24.84 -21.58 15.58
N HIS A 354 -26.05 -21.41 15.01
CA HIS A 354 -26.56 -22.42 14.06
C HIS A 354 -26.46 -22.03 12.58
N THR A 355 -26.37 -20.73 12.25
CA THR A 355 -26.34 -20.28 10.83
C THR A 355 -24.92 -20.00 10.31
N LEU A 356 -24.02 -19.45 11.14
CA LEU A 356 -22.63 -19.16 10.74
C LEU A 356 -21.72 -20.39 10.67
N ARG A 357 -22.10 -21.48 11.37
CA ARG A 357 -21.30 -22.71 11.46
C ARG A 357 -21.34 -23.54 10.18
N GLU A 358 -22.45 -23.54 9.44
CA GLU A 358 -22.57 -24.26 8.16
C GLU A 358 -21.90 -23.52 6.99
N ASP A 359 -21.90 -22.19 7.00
CA ASP A 359 -21.31 -21.39 5.93
C ASP A 359 -19.77 -21.32 6.04
N LEU A 360 -19.20 -21.24 7.24
CA LEU A 360 -17.74 -21.18 7.43
C LEU A 360 -17.03 -22.53 7.26
N LEU A 361 -17.72 -23.65 7.49
CA LEU A 361 -17.16 -25.00 7.28
C LEU A 361 -17.19 -25.43 5.81
N ARG A 362 -17.99 -24.78 4.97
CA ARG A 362 -18.06 -25.08 3.53
C ARG A 362 -16.85 -24.52 2.76
N ASP A 363 -16.30 -23.39 3.19
CA ASP A 363 -15.15 -22.72 2.55
C ASP A 363 -13.77 -23.21 3.03
N HIS A 364 -13.70 -24.02 4.11
CA HIS A 364 -12.44 -24.48 4.68
C HIS A 364 -11.97 -25.88 4.20
N LEU A 365 -12.69 -26.50 3.26
CA LEU A 365 -12.36 -27.83 2.73
C LEU A 365 -12.01 -27.84 1.23
N GLN A 366 -11.83 -26.68 0.61
CA GLN A 366 -11.22 -26.57 -0.73
C GLN A 366 -9.82 -25.98 -0.62
N THR A 367 -8.91 -26.73 0.00
CA THR A 367 -7.48 -26.59 -0.23
C THR A 367 -7.09 -27.52 -1.38
N GLU A 368 -7.22 -27.03 -2.61
CA GLU A 368 -6.40 -27.54 -3.72
C GLU A 368 -5.86 -26.37 -4.57
N ASP A 369 -4.53 -26.33 -4.60
CA ASP A 369 -3.61 -25.78 -5.60
C ASP A 369 -3.73 -24.31 -6.04
N VAL A 370 -2.94 -23.45 -5.39
CA VAL A 370 -2.39 -22.26 -6.04
C VAL A 370 -0.85 -22.35 -6.02
N SER A 371 -0.26 -22.58 -7.20
CA SER A 371 1.20 -22.58 -7.44
C SER A 371 1.67 -21.17 -7.90
N PRO A 372 2.96 -20.91 -8.20
CA PRO A 372 3.80 -20.04 -7.37
C PRO A 372 4.33 -18.82 -8.14
N LEU A 373 4.18 -17.61 -7.59
CA LEU A 373 4.92 -16.43 -8.08
C LEU A 373 5.47 -15.60 -6.94
N ILE A 374 6.39 -16.19 -6.16
CA ILE A 374 7.40 -15.41 -5.46
C ILE A 374 8.70 -16.21 -5.54
N ASN A 375 9.62 -15.77 -6.40
CA ASN A 375 11.02 -16.13 -6.26
C ASN A 375 11.55 -15.32 -5.07
N MET A 376 11.38 -15.84 -3.85
CA MET A 376 12.02 -15.25 -2.65
C MET A 376 13.47 -15.70 -2.64
N ASP A 377 14.39 -14.75 -2.73
CA ASP A 377 15.78 -14.99 -2.40
C ASP A 377 15.87 -15.59 -0.98
N SER A 378 16.70 -16.63 -0.89
CA SER A 378 16.87 -17.54 0.26
C SER A 378 17.47 -16.89 1.53
N THR A 379 17.42 -15.56 1.64
CA THR A 379 17.98 -14.74 2.72
C THR A 379 16.97 -14.37 3.81
N MET A 380 15.68 -14.68 3.63
CA MET A 380 14.63 -14.38 4.62
C MET A 380 14.40 -15.52 5.63
N LEU A 381 14.84 -16.74 5.31
CA LEU A 381 14.84 -17.87 6.27
C LEU A 381 16.04 -17.78 7.24
N THR A 382 17.13 -17.11 6.87
CA THR A 382 18.33 -17.02 7.71
C THR A 382 18.16 -16.12 8.93
N ASN A 383 17.19 -15.20 8.94
CA ASN A 383 16.97 -14.30 10.08
C ASN A 383 16.07 -14.90 11.15
N ILE A 384 15.23 -15.88 10.80
CA ILE A 384 14.45 -16.66 11.76
C ILE A 384 15.37 -17.66 12.47
N ASP A 385 16.26 -18.32 11.73
CA ASP A 385 17.28 -19.19 12.30
C ASP A 385 18.23 -18.42 13.23
N GLN A 386 18.60 -17.18 12.88
CA GLN A 386 19.41 -16.31 13.76
C GLN A 386 18.69 -15.90 15.06
N TYR A 387 17.37 -15.68 15.01
CA TYR A 387 16.57 -15.35 16.19
C TYR A 387 16.41 -16.58 17.11
N MET A 388 16.19 -17.76 16.53
CA MET A 388 16.13 -19.03 17.25
C MET A 388 17.51 -19.37 17.86
N ASP A 389 18.60 -19.16 17.12
CA ASP A 389 19.98 -19.36 17.62
C ASP A 389 20.35 -18.43 18.77
N ALA A 390 19.85 -17.18 18.76
CA ALA A 390 20.09 -16.22 19.83
C ALA A 390 19.34 -16.58 21.11
N TYR A 391 18.12 -17.13 20.98
CA TYR A 391 17.29 -17.57 22.09
C TYR A 391 17.86 -18.83 22.79
N PHE A 392 18.40 -19.79 22.03
CA PHE A 392 19.02 -21.00 22.58
C PHE A 392 20.49 -20.83 23.00
N LYS A 393 21.13 -19.68 22.77
CA LYS A 393 22.53 -19.42 23.17
C LYS A 393 22.70 -18.91 24.60
N GLU A 394 21.64 -18.49 25.29
CA GLU A 394 21.74 -18.00 26.67
C GLU A 394 21.85 -19.13 27.72
N GLU A 395 21.58 -20.40 27.37
CA GLU A 395 21.67 -21.55 28.29
C GLU A 395 22.75 -22.60 27.93
N GLY A 396 23.86 -22.19 27.31
CA GLY A 396 24.86 -23.19 26.86
C GLY A 396 26.28 -22.69 26.68
N LEU A 397 26.95 -22.23 27.75
CA LEU A 397 28.40 -22.08 27.76
C LEU A 397 29.07 -23.36 28.31
N GLU A 398 29.46 -24.28 27.41
CA GLU A 398 30.88 -24.64 27.20
C GLU A 398 31.09 -25.80 26.20
N LYS A 399 32.04 -25.56 25.28
CA LYS A 399 32.90 -26.50 24.53
C LYS A 399 32.37 -27.16 23.24
N GLY A 400 32.70 -26.51 22.12
CA GLY A 400 33.79 -27.00 21.26
C GLY A 400 33.44 -27.78 19.98
N LYS A 401 33.50 -27.03 18.85
CA LYS A 401 33.99 -27.40 17.51
C LYS A 401 33.04 -27.89 16.40
N GLU A 402 33.25 -27.20 15.28
CA GLU A 402 33.19 -27.58 13.85
C GLU A 402 31.83 -27.64 13.14
N SER A 403 31.56 -26.55 12.42
CA SER A 403 30.50 -26.41 11.42
C SER A 403 30.77 -27.28 10.19
N ARG A 404 29.77 -28.11 9.84
CA ARG A 404 29.67 -28.73 8.51
C ARG A 404 28.37 -28.26 7.85
N ASN A 405 28.54 -27.72 6.65
CA ASN A 405 27.53 -27.12 5.79
C ASN A 405 26.55 -28.19 5.30
N VAL A 406 25.25 -27.99 5.52
CA VAL A 406 24.16 -28.89 5.11
C VAL A 406 23.59 -28.35 3.80
N ASN A 407 24.22 -28.66 2.68
CA ASN A 407 23.71 -28.29 1.36
C ASN A 407 23.96 -29.39 0.31
N ASP A 408 23.81 -30.65 0.70
CA ASP A 408 23.97 -31.81 -0.21
C ASP A 408 22.84 -32.85 -0.04
N PHE A 409 21.58 -32.40 0.05
CA PHE A 409 20.39 -33.24 -0.17
C PHE A 409 19.31 -32.29 -0.70
N ILE A 410 19.09 -32.15 -2.00
CA ILE A 410 18.26 -33.02 -2.84
C ILE A 410 18.60 -32.69 -4.30
N ASN A 411 19.13 -33.66 -5.07
CA ASN A 411 19.04 -33.63 -6.52
C ASN A 411 18.48 -34.98 -6.98
N THR A 412 17.14 -35.06 -7.04
CA THR A 412 16.43 -36.15 -7.68
C THR A 412 16.31 -35.86 -9.17
N SER A 413 17.39 -36.14 -9.90
CA SER A 413 17.37 -36.20 -11.37
C SER A 413 18.39 -37.23 -11.88
N ALA A 414 18.17 -38.50 -11.54
CA ALA A 414 18.80 -39.64 -12.22
C ALA A 414 18.00 -40.92 -11.93
N LEU A 415 16.82 -41.02 -12.54
CA LEU A 415 16.24 -42.32 -12.89
C LEU A 415 16.90 -42.77 -14.19
N PHE A 416 17.20 -44.08 -14.26
CA PHE A 416 17.80 -44.85 -15.37
C PHE A 416 19.33 -44.81 -15.44
N ASP A 417 20.02 -45.79 -14.84
CA ASP A 417 20.48 -46.97 -15.58
C ASP A 417 21.18 -48.01 -14.68
N GLU A 418 20.74 -49.25 -14.88
CA GLU A 418 21.35 -50.58 -14.77
C GLU A 418 22.65 -50.89 -13.98
N GLU A 419 22.57 -52.08 -13.35
CA GLU A 419 23.61 -53.11 -13.11
C GLU A 419 24.36 -53.23 -11.74
N THR A 420 23.86 -54.22 -10.98
CA THR A 420 24.58 -55.33 -10.30
C THR A 420 25.48 -55.11 -9.07
N GLY A 421 25.18 -55.86 -7.99
CA GLY A 421 26.19 -56.23 -6.98
C GLY A 421 25.64 -56.43 -5.55
N LYS A 422 25.36 -57.67 -5.16
CA LYS A 422 24.97 -58.09 -3.79
C LYS A 422 26.09 -57.81 -2.78
N ILE A 423 25.76 -57.46 -1.52
CA ILE A 423 26.25 -58.05 -0.25
C ILE A 423 25.43 -57.51 0.96
N SER A 424 25.23 -58.39 1.95
CA SER A 424 24.23 -58.40 3.03
C SER A 424 24.56 -57.57 4.29
N LEU A 425 23.49 -57.09 4.96
CA LEU A 425 23.38 -56.17 6.09
C LEU A 425 23.64 -56.76 7.50
N THR A 426 24.49 -57.78 7.66
CA THR A 426 24.59 -58.54 8.93
C THR A 426 25.93 -58.51 9.68
N GLU A 427 26.91 -57.71 9.27
CA GLU A 427 28.24 -57.72 9.93
C GLU A 427 28.64 -56.43 10.67
N ARG A 428 27.84 -55.35 10.63
CA ARG A 428 28.17 -54.10 11.34
C ARG A 428 27.58 -53.96 12.75
N VAL A 429 26.67 -54.85 13.15
CA VAL A 429 25.99 -54.77 14.46
C VAL A 429 26.72 -55.56 15.57
N LYS A 430 27.71 -56.40 15.22
CA LYS A 430 28.45 -57.20 16.21
C LYS A 430 29.74 -56.57 16.75
N SER A 431 30.25 -55.46 16.20
CA SER A 431 31.51 -54.87 16.70
C SER A 431 31.37 -53.72 17.70
N SER A 432 30.15 -53.30 18.05
CA SER A 432 29.92 -52.20 19.02
C SER A 432 29.46 -52.68 20.41
N ILE A 433 28.99 -53.93 20.53
CA ILE A 433 28.49 -54.50 21.80
C ILE A 433 29.63 -55.10 22.67
N ASP A 434 30.78 -55.45 22.10
CA ASP A 434 31.95 -55.98 22.85
C ASP A 434 32.91 -54.91 23.41
N LYS A 435 32.63 -53.63 23.17
CA LYS A 435 33.42 -52.49 23.69
C LYS A 435 32.86 -51.89 24.99
N TRP A 436 31.62 -52.19 25.35
CA TRP A 436 30.98 -51.70 26.59
C TRP A 436 31.13 -52.64 27.79
N ARG A 437 31.64 -53.87 27.60
CA ARG A 437 31.85 -54.85 28.69
C ARG A 437 33.25 -54.85 29.32
N ARG A 438 34.17 -53.96 28.92
CA ARG A 438 35.58 -54.01 29.35
C ARG A 438 36.13 -52.83 30.17
N ASN A 439 35.38 -51.76 30.42
CA ASN A 439 35.88 -50.59 31.18
C ASN A 439 35.09 -50.29 32.48
N GLY A 440 34.40 -51.29 33.04
CA GLY A 440 33.68 -51.17 34.31
C GLY A 440 34.32 -51.99 35.42
N SER A 441 35.59 -51.75 35.73
CA SER A 441 36.29 -52.29 36.91
C SER A 441 37.71 -51.73 36.96
N GLN A 442 38.18 -51.38 38.17
CA GLN A 442 39.49 -50.80 38.55
C GLN A 442 39.61 -49.28 38.41
N ASP A 443 39.95 -48.47 39.43
CA ASP A 443 40.43 -48.75 40.79
C ASP A 443 40.14 -47.58 41.75
N SER A 444 39.79 -47.95 42.98
CA SER A 444 39.98 -47.18 44.20
C SER A 444 41.33 -47.54 44.83
N LEU A 445 41.95 -46.56 45.51
CA LEU A 445 43.07 -46.63 46.48
C LEU A 445 44.44 -46.24 45.91
N ASP A 446 44.84 -44.99 46.17
CA ASP A 446 45.85 -44.67 47.18
C ASP A 446 45.49 -43.36 47.90
#